data_AF-A0A8I0P6Q1-F1
#
_entry.id   AF-A0A8I0P6Q1-F1
#
_cell.length_a   1.000
_cell.length_b   1.000
_cell.length_c   1.000
_cell.angle_alpha   90.00
_cell.angle_beta   90.00
_cell.angle_gamma   90.00
#
_symmetry.space_group_name_H-M   'P 1'
#
loop_
_entity.id
_entity.type
_entity.pdbx_description
1 polymer ?
#
loop_
_entity_poly.entity_id
_entity_poly.type
_entity_poly.pdbx_seq_one_letter_code
_entity_poly.pdbx_strand_id
1 'polypeptide(L)'
;MDMKDLEDVAHRYKKATDALDLVRTEMQGTAVALLQQDGVKQADVARVTGWSREHLRRLKEKAEMEALRRRVEELSTAKEPSPAAAAPRQRVTETLPDDPAPEPSEHVGVSPEVAALSYDEAQDLFRDAETRNIQWAFKMRRTLGTVPPGRRPYLGVQAGVDEGLITLPERPVSGEETNG
;
A
#
# COMPACT_ATOMS: atom_id res chain seq x y z
N MET A 1 2.91 53.44 27.79
CA MET A 1 2.67 52.00 27.59
C MET A 1 3.50 51.30 28.65
N ASP A 2 2.84 50.64 29.59
CA ASP A 2 3.49 50.05 30.74
C ASP A 2 4.05 48.66 30.40
N MET A 3 5.03 48.15 31.15
CA MET A 3 5.69 46.87 30.82
C MET A 3 4.70 45.70 30.84
N LYS A 4 3.72 45.76 31.74
CA LYS A 4 2.62 44.80 31.83
C LYS A 4 1.72 44.80 30.58
N ASP A 5 1.46 45.96 30.00
CA ASP A 5 0.69 46.07 28.74
C ASP A 5 1.43 45.39 27.59
N LEU A 6 2.77 45.49 27.57
CA LEU A 6 3.61 44.90 26.53
C LEU A 6 3.66 43.37 26.65
N GLU A 7 3.74 42.84 27.87
CA GLU A 7 3.68 41.40 28.15
C GLU A 7 2.33 40.80 27.76
N ASP A 8 1.22 41.47 28.08
CA ASP A 8 -0.13 41.03 27.72
C ASP A 8 -0.32 41.00 26.19
N VAL A 9 0.19 42.00 25.47
CA VAL A 9 0.15 42.02 24.00
C VAL A 9 1.02 40.90 23.40
N ALA A 10 2.22 40.68 23.92
CA ALA A 10 3.10 39.60 23.47
C ALA A 10 2.47 38.22 23.69
N HIS A 11 1.81 38.02 24.84
CA HIS A 11 1.12 36.76 25.14
C HIS A 11 -0.06 36.50 24.19
N ARG A 12 -0.87 37.53 23.90
CA ARG A 12 -1.98 37.42 22.93
C ARG A 12 -1.49 37.13 21.52
N TYR A 13 -0.40 37.78 21.11
CA TYR A 13 0.22 37.53 19.81
C TYR A 13 0.71 36.08 19.68
N LYS A 14 1.40 35.59 20.72
CA LYS A 14 1.86 34.19 20.75
C LYS A 14 0.68 33.22 20.65
N LYS A 15 -0.37 33.42 21.46
CA LYS A 15 -1.57 32.58 21.44
C LYS A 15 -2.26 32.60 20.07
N ALA A 16 -2.33 33.74 19.41
CA ALA A 16 -2.89 33.85 18.07
C ALA A 16 -2.03 33.12 17.02
N THR A 17 -0.70 33.17 17.17
CA THR A 17 0.24 32.45 16.30
C THR A 17 0.08 30.94 16.48
N ASP A 18 0.05 30.45 17.71
CA ASP A 18 -0.15 29.03 18.03
C ASP A 18 -1.48 28.52 17.46
N ALA A 19 -2.56 29.32 17.57
CA ALA A 19 -3.86 28.99 17.00
C ALA A 19 -3.85 28.95 15.46
N LEU A 20 -3.14 29.88 14.82
CA LEU A 20 -2.98 29.90 13.37
C LEU A 20 -2.20 28.68 12.86
N ASP A 21 -1.14 28.30 13.56
CA ASP A 21 -0.34 27.13 13.23
C ASP A 21 -1.13 25.82 13.41
N LEU A 22 -1.99 25.74 14.43
CA LEU A 22 -2.90 24.61 14.61
C LEU A 22 -3.85 24.48 13.42
N VAL A 23 -4.57 25.56 13.07
CA VAL A 23 -5.51 25.57 11.93
C VAL A 23 -4.78 25.23 10.63
N ARG A 24 -3.56 25.73 10.44
CA ARG A 24 -2.76 25.41 9.25
C ARG A 24 -2.44 23.92 9.17
N THR A 25 -2.06 23.32 10.29
CA THR A 25 -1.77 21.89 10.40
C THR A 25 -3.02 21.05 10.09
N GLU A 26 -4.17 21.42 10.65
CA GLU A 26 -5.46 20.73 10.40
C GLU A 26 -5.89 20.83 8.93
N MET A 27 -5.75 22.01 8.33
CA MET A 27 -6.02 22.21 6.90
C MET A 27 -5.09 21.37 6.03
N GLN A 28 -3.81 21.28 6.36
CA GLN A 28 -2.84 20.45 5.63
C GLN A 28 -3.20 18.97 5.75
N GLY A 29 -3.54 18.49 6.95
CA GLY A 29 -3.98 17.12 7.18
C GLY A 29 -5.24 16.78 6.37
N THR A 30 -6.23 17.68 6.37
CA THR A 30 -7.47 17.52 5.59
C THR A 30 -7.19 17.48 4.09
N ALA A 31 -6.31 18.37 3.60
CA ALA A 31 -5.93 18.38 2.19
C ALA A 31 -5.20 17.09 1.77
N VAL A 32 -4.29 16.57 2.61
CA VAL A 32 -3.62 15.29 2.37
C VAL A 32 -4.62 14.14 2.36
N ALA A 33 -5.54 14.09 3.32
CA ALA A 33 -6.58 13.06 3.39
C ALA A 33 -7.46 13.06 2.13
N LEU A 34 -7.87 14.24 1.65
CA LEU A 34 -8.62 14.38 0.40
C LEU A 34 -7.80 13.90 -0.81
N LEU A 35 -6.50 14.20 -0.87
CA LEU A 35 -5.61 13.75 -1.95
C LEU A 35 -5.32 12.25 -1.95
N GLN A 36 -5.61 11.55 -0.84
CA GLN A 36 -5.50 10.09 -0.72
C GLN A 36 -6.81 9.38 -1.09
N GLN A 37 -7.94 10.10 -1.17
CA GLN A 37 -9.22 9.54 -1.60
C GLN A 37 -9.23 9.30 -3.12
N ASP A 38 -9.76 8.14 -3.51
CA ASP A 38 -9.93 7.79 -4.92
C ASP A 38 -10.88 8.77 -5.63
N GLY A 39 -10.40 9.35 -6.73
CA GLY A 39 -11.20 10.23 -7.59
C GLY A 39 -11.09 11.73 -7.30
N VAL A 40 -10.46 12.14 -6.20
CA VAL A 40 -10.19 13.56 -5.92
C VAL A 40 -8.99 14.04 -6.74
N LYS A 41 -9.21 15.02 -7.62
CA LYS A 41 -8.11 15.61 -8.40
C LYS A 41 -7.42 16.70 -7.57
N GLN A 42 -6.09 16.72 -7.63
CA GLN A 42 -5.28 17.77 -7.02
C GLN A 42 -5.67 19.19 -7.48
N ALA A 43 -6.20 19.33 -8.70
CA ALA A 43 -6.71 20.59 -9.21
C ALA A 43 -7.93 21.11 -8.44
N ASP A 44 -8.79 20.20 -7.94
CA ASP A 44 -9.99 20.58 -7.20
C ASP A 44 -9.63 20.99 -5.76
N VAL A 45 -8.68 20.28 -5.13
CA VAL A 45 -8.12 20.67 -3.83
C VAL A 45 -7.41 22.02 -3.92
N ALA A 46 -6.63 22.26 -4.98
CA ALA A 46 -5.99 23.56 -5.24
C ALA A 46 -7.01 24.69 -5.39
N ARG A 47 -8.15 24.44 -6.05
CA ARG A 47 -9.21 25.43 -6.23
C ARG A 47 -9.87 25.82 -4.90
N VAL A 48 -10.12 24.84 -4.03
CA VAL A 48 -10.78 25.06 -2.74
C VAL A 48 -9.84 25.71 -1.71
N THR A 49 -8.59 25.26 -1.67
CA THR A 49 -7.60 25.75 -0.68
C THR A 49 -6.87 27.02 -1.11
N GLY A 50 -6.89 27.35 -2.40
CA GLY A 50 -6.05 28.40 -2.99
C GLY A 50 -4.56 28.05 -3.06
N TRP A 51 -4.16 26.82 -2.69
CA TRP A 51 -2.78 26.40 -2.72
C TRP A 51 -2.35 26.00 -4.12
N SER A 52 -1.06 26.21 -4.42
CA SER A 52 -0.51 25.76 -5.69
C SER A 52 -0.48 24.23 -5.76
N ARG A 53 -0.59 23.68 -6.97
CA ARG A 53 -0.45 22.23 -7.18
C ARG A 53 0.90 21.74 -6.65
N GLU A 54 1.98 22.49 -6.88
CA GLU A 54 3.30 22.14 -6.35
C GLU A 54 3.34 22.08 -4.82
N HIS A 55 2.65 22.99 -4.12
CA HIS A 55 2.54 22.95 -2.67
C HIS A 55 1.80 21.68 -2.20
N LEU A 56 0.69 21.33 -2.86
CA LEU A 56 -0.07 20.11 -2.57
C LEU A 56 0.75 18.83 -2.86
N ARG A 57 1.56 18.84 -3.92
CA ARG A 57 2.46 17.71 -4.25
C ARG A 57 3.47 17.49 -3.12
N ARG A 58 4.12 18.55 -2.66
CA ARG A 58 5.08 18.49 -1.55
C ARG A 58 4.45 18.03 -0.24
N LEU A 59 3.22 18.47 0.06
CA LEU A 59 2.48 18.01 1.23
C LEU A 59 2.21 16.51 1.18
N LYS A 60 1.76 16.01 0.02
CA LYS A 60 1.54 14.58 -0.20
C LYS A 60 2.83 13.77 -0.06
N GLU A 61 3.90 14.18 -0.73
CA GLU A 61 5.22 13.52 -0.65
C GLU A 61 5.77 13.50 0.77
N LYS A 62 5.62 14.60 1.51
CA LYS A 62 6.02 14.67 2.92
C LYS A 62 5.23 13.67 3.77
N ALA A 63 3.91 13.59 3.58
CA ALA A 63 3.07 12.65 4.31
C ALA A 63 3.39 11.18 3.98
N GLU A 64 3.66 10.87 2.71
CA GLU A 64 4.10 9.53 2.28
C GLU A 64 5.46 9.17 2.91
N MET A 65 6.40 10.11 2.95
CA MET A 65 7.70 9.92 3.59
C MET A 65 7.57 9.68 5.10
N GLU A 66 6.72 10.44 5.79
CA GLU A 66 6.46 10.24 7.23
C GLU A 66 5.80 8.89 7.50
N ALA A 67 4.87 8.45 6.65
CA ALA A 67 4.26 7.12 6.75
C ALA A 67 5.29 6.01 6.54
N LEU A 68 6.20 6.16 5.57
CA LEU A 68 7.30 5.22 5.35
C LEU A 68 8.25 5.17 6.56
N ARG A 69 8.60 6.31 7.14
CA ARG A 69 9.45 6.37 8.35
C ARG A 69 8.80 5.62 9.52
N ARG A 70 7.51 5.86 9.79
CA ARG A 70 6.78 5.13 10.84
C ARG A 70 6.80 3.63 10.60
N ARG A 71 6.57 3.19 9.36
CA ARG A 71 6.60 1.77 9.00
C ARG A 71 7.99 1.15 9.19
N VAL A 72 9.06 1.88 8.88
CA VAL A 72 10.44 1.44 9.14
C VAL A 72 10.73 1.33 10.64
N GLU A 73 10.20 2.25 11.45
CA GLU A 73 10.34 2.25 12.91
C GLU A 73 9.55 1.09 13.56
N GLU A 74 8.33 0.82 13.10
CA GLU A 74 7.53 -0.34 13.51
C GLU A 74 8.22 -1.68 13.16
N LEU A 75 8.82 -1.78 11.98
CA LEU A 75 9.57 -2.97 11.57
C LEU A 75 10.89 -3.13 12.35
N SER A 76 11.46 -2.03 12.85
CA SER A 76 12.69 -2.04 13.65
C SER A 76 12.42 -2.43 15.11
N THR A 77 11.26 -2.05 15.66
CA THR A 77 10.85 -2.38 17.04
C THR A 77 10.31 -3.81 17.18
N ALA A 78 9.86 -4.45 16.10
CA ALA A 78 9.40 -5.85 16.09
C ALA A 78 10.54 -6.91 16.13
N LYS A 79 11.82 -6.50 16.23
CA LYS A 79 12.98 -7.39 16.09
C LYS A 79 13.72 -7.72 17.41
N GLU A 80 13.14 -7.47 18.58
CA GLU A 80 13.69 -8.01 19.84
C GLU A 80 13.07 -9.38 20.19
N PRO A 81 13.83 -10.49 20.15
CA PRO A 81 13.35 -11.77 20.65
C PRO A 81 13.40 -11.78 22.19
N SER A 82 12.24 -11.95 22.83
CA SER A 82 12.16 -12.29 24.25
C SER A 82 12.71 -13.70 24.47
N PRO A 83 13.76 -13.91 25.29
CA PRO A 83 14.23 -15.24 25.61
C PRO A 83 13.59 -15.74 26.92
N ALA A 84 13.14 -16.98 26.87
CA ALA A 84 12.98 -17.91 27.99
C ALA A 84 11.92 -17.62 29.07
N ALA A 85 10.84 -18.40 29.02
CA ALA A 85 10.35 -19.07 30.23
C ALA A 85 9.78 -20.46 29.87
N ALA A 86 10.23 -21.44 30.64
CA ALA A 86 10.04 -22.87 30.45
C ALA A 86 8.60 -23.37 30.68
N ALA A 87 8.34 -24.56 30.12
CA ALA A 87 7.08 -25.33 30.11
C ALA A 87 6.49 -25.67 31.51
N PRO A 88 5.27 -26.25 31.60
CA PRO A 88 5.14 -27.70 31.36
C PRO A 88 3.91 -28.14 30.55
N ARG A 89 4.04 -29.37 30.07
CA ARG A 89 3.17 -30.14 29.17
C ARG A 89 1.84 -30.52 29.81
N GLN A 90 0.75 -30.48 29.04
CA GLN A 90 -0.28 -31.53 29.10
C GLN A 90 -0.68 -31.93 27.67
N ARG A 91 -0.43 -33.21 27.36
CA ARG A 91 -0.99 -33.91 26.21
C ARG A 91 -2.41 -34.33 26.58
N VAL A 92 -3.39 -33.94 25.78
CA VAL A 92 -4.60 -34.73 25.58
C VAL A 92 -4.67 -35.05 24.10
N THR A 93 -4.60 -36.34 23.81
CA THR A 93 -4.80 -36.95 22.50
C THR A 93 -6.28 -36.84 22.16
N GLU A 94 -6.63 -36.01 21.19
CA GLU A 94 -7.86 -36.16 20.43
C GLU A 94 -7.55 -35.95 18.95
N THR A 95 -8.05 -36.88 18.16
CA THR A 95 -7.69 -37.21 16.78
C THR A 95 -8.10 -36.12 15.78
N LEU A 96 -7.18 -35.87 14.83
CA LEU A 96 -7.31 -35.25 13.49
C LEU A 96 -8.76 -35.18 12.95
N PRO A 97 -9.15 -34.06 12.30
CA PRO A 97 -8.63 -33.78 10.97
C PRO A 97 -7.66 -32.58 10.97
N ASP A 98 -6.65 -32.67 10.12
CA ASP A 98 -5.86 -31.55 9.64
C ASP A 98 -6.82 -30.62 8.90
N ASP A 99 -7.44 -29.70 9.63
CA ASP A 99 -7.75 -28.41 9.04
C ASP A 99 -6.47 -27.58 9.18
N PRO A 100 -5.63 -27.46 8.12
CA PRO A 100 -4.81 -26.28 8.04
C PRO A 100 -5.81 -25.11 8.09
N ALA A 101 -5.70 -24.28 9.14
CA ALA A 101 -6.27 -22.94 9.10
C ALA A 101 -5.98 -22.40 7.69
N PRO A 102 -7.00 -21.96 6.92
CA PRO A 102 -6.84 -21.74 5.50
C PRO A 102 -5.69 -20.77 5.31
N GLU A 103 -4.55 -21.27 4.81
CA GLU A 103 -3.58 -20.40 4.17
C GLU A 103 -4.41 -19.61 3.17
N PRO A 104 -4.43 -18.27 3.23
CA PRO A 104 -5.17 -17.50 2.25
C PRO A 104 -4.55 -17.88 0.92
N SER A 105 -5.23 -18.75 0.17
CA SER A 105 -4.61 -19.44 -0.96
C SER A 105 -4.01 -18.36 -1.83
N GLU A 106 -2.68 -18.39 -2.00
CA GLU A 106 -1.92 -17.22 -2.49
C GLU A 106 -2.39 -16.78 -3.90
N HIS A 107 -3.20 -17.63 -4.53
CA HIS A 107 -3.75 -17.53 -5.87
C HIS A 107 -5.30 -17.54 -5.94
N VAL A 108 -6.05 -17.24 -4.87
CA VAL A 108 -7.53 -17.05 -5.01
C VAL A 108 -7.81 -15.99 -6.08
N GLY A 109 -8.53 -16.39 -7.13
CA GLY A 109 -8.86 -15.54 -8.29
C GLY A 109 -7.81 -15.52 -9.42
N VAL A 110 -6.81 -16.41 -9.37
CA VAL A 110 -5.75 -16.55 -10.39
C VAL A 110 -5.83 -17.97 -10.96
N SER A 111 -5.79 -18.09 -12.28
CA SER A 111 -5.80 -19.38 -12.98
C SER A 111 -4.55 -20.22 -12.65
N PRO A 112 -4.62 -21.56 -12.69
CA PRO A 112 -3.48 -22.43 -12.38
C PRO A 112 -2.28 -22.17 -13.30
N GLU A 113 -2.51 -21.74 -14.54
CA GLU A 113 -1.46 -21.39 -15.50
C GLU A 113 -0.69 -20.14 -15.06
N VAL A 114 -1.39 -19.14 -14.51
CA VAL A 114 -0.78 -17.92 -13.98
C VAL A 114 -0.16 -18.17 -12.60
N ALA A 115 -0.77 -19.02 -11.77
CA ALA A 115 -0.23 -19.43 -10.48
C ALA A 115 1.08 -20.23 -10.63
N ALA A 116 1.25 -20.95 -11.74
CA ALA A 116 2.48 -21.68 -12.03
C ALA A 116 3.67 -20.75 -12.34
N LEU A 117 3.44 -19.48 -12.72
CA LEU A 117 4.52 -18.54 -13.01
C LEU A 117 5.38 -18.28 -11.77
N SER A 118 6.69 -18.15 -11.97
CA SER A 118 7.53 -17.54 -10.94
C SER A 118 7.14 -16.08 -10.76
N TYR A 119 7.43 -15.53 -9.59
CA TYR A 119 7.12 -14.14 -9.29
C TYR A 119 7.80 -13.18 -10.28
N ASP A 120 9.05 -13.47 -10.65
CA ASP A 120 9.81 -12.68 -11.61
C ASP A 120 9.21 -12.75 -13.03
N GLU A 121 8.80 -13.95 -13.49
CA GLU A 121 8.10 -14.10 -14.78
C GLU A 121 6.77 -13.34 -14.79
N ALA A 122 5.98 -13.44 -13.72
CA ALA A 122 4.73 -12.71 -13.60
C ALA A 122 4.96 -11.19 -13.57
N GLN A 123 6.03 -10.74 -12.90
CA GLN A 123 6.38 -9.33 -12.83
C GLN A 123 6.83 -8.78 -14.19
N ASP A 124 7.63 -9.53 -14.93
CA ASP A 124 8.09 -9.13 -16.26
C ASP A 124 6.95 -9.09 -17.27
N LEU A 125 6.09 -10.12 -17.31
CA LEU A 125 4.91 -10.15 -18.19
C LEU A 125 3.95 -9.00 -17.87
N PHE A 126 3.71 -8.73 -16.58
CA PHE A 126 2.86 -7.63 -16.18
C PHE A 126 3.45 -6.27 -16.58
N ARG A 127 4.75 -6.06 -16.34
CA ARG A 127 5.45 -4.82 -16.69
C ARG A 127 5.50 -4.58 -18.20
N ASP A 128 5.71 -5.63 -18.99
CA ASP A 128 5.73 -5.56 -20.45
C ASP A 128 4.33 -5.26 -21.03
N ALA A 129 3.26 -5.79 -20.42
CA ALA A 129 1.91 -5.39 -20.77
C ALA A 129 1.60 -3.92 -20.40
N GLU A 130 2.11 -3.45 -19.26
CA GLU A 130 1.96 -2.05 -18.86
C GLU A 130 2.64 -1.08 -19.84
N THR A 131 3.81 -1.43 -20.39
CA THR A 131 4.53 -0.59 -21.35
C THR A 131 3.85 -0.56 -22.72
N ARG A 132 3.28 -1.69 -23.16
CA ARG A 132 2.55 -1.80 -24.43
C ARG A 132 1.18 -1.13 -24.39
N ASN A 133 0.52 -1.13 -23.22
CA ASN A 133 -0.81 -0.53 -23.07
C ASN A 133 -0.89 0.37 -21.83
N ILE A 134 -0.52 1.64 -22.02
CA ILE A 134 -0.46 2.65 -20.95
C ILE A 134 -1.84 2.88 -20.30
N GLN A 135 -2.94 2.85 -21.07
CA GLN A 135 -4.28 3.06 -20.53
C GLN A 135 -4.71 1.91 -19.61
N TRP A 136 -4.39 0.68 -20.03
CA TRP A 136 -4.58 -0.51 -19.21
C TRP A 136 -3.67 -0.50 -17.98
N ALA A 137 -2.41 -0.06 -18.09
CA ALA A 137 -1.50 0.09 -16.96
C ALA A 137 -2.07 1.03 -15.88
N PHE A 138 -2.63 2.18 -16.28
CA PHE A 138 -3.28 3.10 -15.34
C PHE A 138 -4.49 2.46 -14.65
N LYS A 139 -5.31 1.71 -15.38
CA LYS A 139 -6.45 0.95 -14.84
C LYS A 139 -5.96 -0.10 -13.84
N MET A 140 -4.92 -0.87 -14.17
CA MET A 140 -4.40 -1.93 -13.32
C MET A 140 -3.71 -1.40 -12.07
N ARG A 141 -2.91 -0.34 -12.16
CA ARG A 141 -2.27 0.29 -10.98
C ARG A 141 -3.29 0.82 -9.97
N ARG A 142 -4.42 1.33 -10.46
CA ARG A 142 -5.55 1.74 -9.60
C ARG A 142 -6.22 0.53 -8.94
N THR A 143 -6.48 -0.51 -9.72
CA THR A 143 -7.21 -1.72 -9.26
C THR A 143 -6.37 -2.56 -8.28
N LEU A 144 -5.07 -2.68 -8.54
CA LEU A 144 -4.13 -3.46 -7.73
C LEU A 144 -3.49 -2.65 -6.59
N GLY A 145 -3.86 -1.38 -6.41
CA GLY A 145 -3.30 -0.51 -5.38
C GLY A 145 -3.54 -1.01 -3.96
N THR A 146 -4.66 -1.70 -3.74
CA THR A 146 -5.06 -2.30 -2.45
C THR A 146 -4.57 -3.74 -2.27
N VAL A 147 -4.06 -4.36 -3.34
CA VAL A 147 -3.57 -5.75 -3.34
C VAL A 147 -2.15 -5.79 -2.73
N PRO A 148 -1.82 -6.81 -1.90
CA PRO A 148 -0.47 -7.00 -1.40
C PRO A 148 0.57 -7.10 -2.54
N PRO A 149 1.77 -6.51 -2.40
CA PRO A 149 2.75 -6.43 -3.49
C PRO A 149 3.12 -7.80 -4.07
N GLY A 150 3.24 -8.84 -3.23
CA GLY A 150 3.51 -10.21 -3.67
C GLY A 150 2.45 -10.82 -4.60
N ARG A 151 1.22 -10.30 -4.59
CA ARG A 151 0.10 -10.82 -5.40
C ARG A 151 -0.19 -9.97 -6.65
N ARG A 152 0.36 -8.76 -6.72
CA ARG A 152 0.06 -7.83 -7.83
C ARG A 152 0.48 -8.37 -9.20
N PRO A 153 1.68 -8.95 -9.37
CA PRO A 153 2.08 -9.47 -10.67
C PRO A 153 1.13 -10.55 -11.18
N TYR A 154 0.76 -11.50 -10.33
CA TYR A 154 -0.15 -12.59 -10.68
C TYR A 154 -1.55 -12.12 -11.07
N LEU A 155 -2.15 -11.21 -10.29
CA LEU A 155 -3.47 -10.65 -10.61
C LEU A 155 -3.44 -9.73 -11.84
N GLY A 156 -2.34 -9.00 -12.03
CA GLY A 156 -2.11 -8.19 -13.23
C GLY A 156 -1.95 -9.04 -14.49
N VAL A 157 -1.24 -10.16 -14.39
CA VAL A 157 -1.13 -11.15 -15.48
C VAL A 157 -2.49 -11.77 -15.78
N GLN A 158 -3.24 -12.22 -14.77
CA GLN A 158 -4.57 -12.78 -14.96
C GLN A 158 -5.51 -11.81 -15.70
N ALA A 159 -5.58 -10.55 -15.23
CA ALA A 159 -6.39 -9.53 -15.89
C ALA A 159 -5.91 -9.23 -17.32
N GLY A 160 -4.60 -9.29 -17.57
CA GLY A 160 -4.05 -9.11 -18.91
C GLY A 160 -4.36 -10.26 -19.84
N VAL A 161 -4.41 -11.50 -19.34
CA VAL A 161 -4.86 -12.68 -20.10
C VAL A 161 -6.35 -12.58 -20.42
N ASP A 162 -7.18 -12.24 -19.43
CA ASP A 162 -8.63 -12.08 -19.60
C ASP A 162 -8.99 -11.00 -20.64
N GLU A 163 -8.19 -9.93 -20.70
CA GLU A 163 -8.33 -8.83 -21.68
C GLU A 163 -7.57 -9.08 -23.00
N GLY A 164 -6.89 -10.22 -23.17
CA GLY A 164 -6.15 -10.58 -24.38
C GLY A 164 -4.88 -9.74 -24.63
N LEU A 165 -4.36 -9.08 -23.60
CA LEU A 165 -3.18 -8.22 -23.64
C LEU A 165 -1.89 -8.97 -23.29
N ILE A 166 -2.00 -10.08 -22.56
CA ILE A 166 -0.88 -10.96 -22.20
C ILE A 166 -1.15 -12.34 -22.79
N THR A 167 -0.17 -12.85 -23.52
CA THR A 167 -0.12 -14.25 -23.92
C THR A 167 0.84 -14.97 -22.98
N LEU A 168 0.34 -16.00 -22.29
CA LEU A 168 1.18 -16.81 -21.42
C LEU A 168 2.16 -17.64 -22.26
N PRO A 169 3.41 -17.84 -21.78
CA PRO A 169 4.32 -18.75 -22.44
C PRO A 169 3.74 -20.16 -22.40
N GLU A 170 3.75 -20.85 -23.54
CA GLU A 170 3.42 -22.28 -23.58
C GLU A 170 4.44 -23.04 -22.73
N ARG A 171 4.00 -23.51 -21.56
CA ARG A 171 4.80 -24.43 -20.77
C ARG A 171 4.55 -25.84 -21.30
N PRO A 172 5.60 -26.65 -21.51
CA PRO A 172 5.40 -28.06 -21.79
C PRO A 172 4.67 -28.65 -20.58
N VAL A 173 3.44 -29.12 -20.80
CA VAL A 173 2.74 -29.99 -19.86
C VAL A 173 3.67 -31.16 -19.57
N SER A 174 4.31 -31.13 -18.40
CA SER A 174 5.03 -32.27 -17.87
C SER A 174 3.97 -33.29 -17.45
N GLY A 175 3.55 -34.06 -18.45
CA GLY A 175 2.42 -34.97 -18.40
C GLY A 175 2.39 -35.89 -19.63
N GLU A 176 3.56 -36.33 -20.10
CA GLU A 176 3.68 -37.61 -20.78
C GLU A 176 4.55 -38.51 -19.91
N GLU A 177 3.91 -39.18 -18.96
CA GLU A 177 4.38 -40.50 -18.56
C GLU A 177 4.22 -41.41 -19.79
N THR A 178 5.25 -41.48 -20.63
CA THR A 178 5.40 -42.60 -21.57
C THR A 178 5.76 -43.84 -20.75
N ASN A 179 4.74 -44.51 -20.23
CA ASN A 179 4.82 -45.90 -19.84
C ASN A 179 4.08 -46.70 -20.90
N GLY A 180 4.84 -47.30 -21.82
CA GLY A 180 4.34 -48.10 -22.94
C GLY A 180 5.47 -48.55 -23.84
#